data_AF-A0A845SQ60-F1
#
_entry.id   AF-A0A845SQ60-F1
#
_cell.length_a   1.000
_cell.length_b   1.000
_cell.length_c   1.000
_cell.angle_alpha   90.00
_cell.angle_beta   90.00
_cell.angle_gamma   90.00
#
_symmetry.space_group_name_H-M   'P 1'
#
loop_
_entity.id
_entity.type
_entity.pdbx_description
1 polymer ?
#
loop_
_entity_poly.entity_id
_entity_poly.type
_entity_poly.pdbx_seq_one_letter_code
_entity_poly.pdbx_strand_id
1 'polypeptide(L)'
;MRRRIGCCILLCAALLWTGTGCARRDQQHQAENLARQSLSQNFQTTAKVRYKNIETVMTIYKKPMNCAVVTFEAPDSLKEMKMTFYTDHVALSYKDLSFDFTPDSVPGKAASKMVLTALNAALNDDGISVREEEGRLIVDGTIDAGDFSLIIDAENGNILKLSIPENNLELEVLNFKFLE
;
A
#
# COMPACT_ATOMS: atom_id res chain seq x y z
N MET A 1 -17.93 -54.02 53.68
CA MET A 1 -17.93 -53.91 52.21
C MET A 1 -17.54 -52.48 51.82
N ARG A 2 -16.53 -52.34 50.94
CA ARG A 2 -16.27 -51.30 49.89
C ARG A 2 -16.79 -49.86 50.13
N ARG A 3 -16.08 -48.75 49.87
CA ARG A 3 -14.77 -48.43 49.25
C ARG A 3 -14.57 -46.90 49.35
N ARG A 4 -13.33 -46.47 49.64
CA ARG A 4 -12.55 -45.33 49.08
C ARG A 4 -12.83 -43.86 49.45
N ILE A 5 -11.91 -43.40 50.30
CA ILE A 5 -11.19 -42.12 50.35
C ILE A 5 -10.80 -41.57 48.96
N GLY A 6 -10.85 -40.23 48.80
CA GLY A 6 -9.73 -39.50 48.19
C GLY A 6 -10.03 -38.58 46.99
N CYS A 7 -9.51 -37.35 47.11
CA CYS A 7 -8.99 -36.47 46.06
C CYS A 7 -9.98 -35.83 45.06
N CYS A 8 -10.14 -34.51 45.16
CA CYS A 8 -9.64 -33.57 44.14
C CYS A 8 -10.04 -32.13 44.49
N ILE A 9 -9.30 -31.55 45.44
CA ILE A 9 -8.89 -30.15 45.32
C ILE A 9 -8.00 -30.11 44.07
N LEU A 10 -8.34 -29.27 43.08
CA LEU A 10 -7.56 -28.82 41.92
C LEU A 10 -8.44 -28.86 40.66
N LEU A 11 -8.96 -27.70 40.25
CA LEU A 11 -9.00 -27.21 38.85
C LEU A 11 -9.89 -25.94 38.75
N CYS A 12 -9.57 -24.93 39.55
CA CYS A 12 -10.08 -23.55 39.39
C CYS A 12 -9.17 -22.68 38.50
N ALA A 13 -8.37 -23.26 37.59
CA ALA A 13 -7.39 -22.50 36.81
C ALA A 13 -7.32 -22.99 35.36
N ALA A 14 -8.36 -22.73 34.57
CA ALA A 14 -8.31 -22.90 33.11
C ALA A 14 -9.30 -22.02 32.33
N LEU A 15 -9.64 -20.83 32.83
CA LEU A 15 -10.59 -19.90 32.15
C LEU A 15 -9.99 -18.54 31.78
N LEU A 16 -8.67 -18.38 31.89
CA LEU A 16 -7.97 -17.17 31.47
C LEU A 16 -7.10 -17.47 30.26
N TRP A 17 -7.68 -17.62 29.06
CA TRP A 17 -6.95 -17.53 27.77
C TRP A 17 -7.88 -17.32 26.56
N THR A 18 -8.89 -16.43 26.69
CA THR A 18 -9.65 -15.93 25.54
C THR A 18 -9.66 -14.40 25.58
N GLY A 19 -8.49 -13.79 25.36
CA GLY A 19 -8.34 -12.33 25.47
C GLY A 19 -7.48 -11.66 24.39
N THR A 20 -6.83 -12.41 23.50
CA THR A 20 -5.92 -11.83 22.48
C THR A 20 -6.60 -11.49 21.16
N GLY A 21 -7.92 -11.70 21.03
CA GLY A 21 -8.65 -11.45 19.77
C GLY A 21 -9.13 -10.01 19.55
N CYS A 22 -9.41 -9.25 20.62
CA CYS A 22 -9.97 -7.90 20.49
C CYS A 22 -8.90 -6.85 20.18
N ALA A 23 -7.74 -6.92 20.83
CA ALA A 23 -6.65 -5.97 20.60
C ALA A 23 -6.17 -5.97 19.14
N ARG A 24 -6.14 -7.13 18.49
CA ARG A 24 -5.72 -7.27 17.09
C ARG A 24 -6.74 -6.66 16.11
N ARG A 25 -8.04 -6.77 16.41
CA ARG A 25 -9.13 -6.16 15.63
C ARG A 25 -9.18 -4.63 15.77
N ASP A 26 -8.98 -4.11 16.97
CA ASP A 26 -8.97 -2.66 17.20
C ASP A 26 -7.75 -1.99 16.54
N GLN A 27 -6.59 -2.63 16.61
CA GLN A 27 -5.36 -2.13 15.99
C GLN A 27 -5.45 -2.13 14.45
N GLN A 28 -6.09 -3.16 13.87
CA GLN A 28 -6.37 -3.27 12.44
C GLN A 28 -7.37 -2.19 11.97
N HIS A 29 -8.48 -2.01 12.68
CA HIS A 29 -9.44 -0.95 12.36
C HIS A 29 -8.87 0.47 12.49
N GLN A 30 -7.96 0.71 13.43
CA GLN A 30 -7.27 1.99 13.52
C GLN A 30 -6.33 2.22 12.35
N ALA A 31 -5.54 1.22 11.96
CA ALA A 31 -4.65 1.30 10.80
C ALA A 31 -5.42 1.55 9.49
N GLU A 32 -6.55 0.86 9.28
CA GLU A 32 -7.43 1.06 8.12
C GLU A 32 -7.97 2.49 8.05
N ASN A 33 -8.45 3.03 9.18
CA ASN A 33 -8.99 4.38 9.23
C ASN A 33 -7.91 5.44 9.00
N LEU A 34 -6.71 5.24 9.56
CA LEU A 34 -5.57 6.13 9.34
C LEU A 34 -5.16 6.12 7.86
N ALA A 35 -5.06 4.94 7.24
CA ALA A 35 -4.73 4.80 5.83
C ALA A 35 -5.79 5.48 4.94
N ARG A 36 -7.09 5.28 5.21
CA ARG A 36 -8.18 5.95 4.48
C ARG A 36 -8.12 7.46 4.62
N GLN A 37 -7.85 7.97 5.82
CA GLN A 37 -7.76 9.40 6.07
C GLN A 37 -6.55 10.01 5.36
N SER A 38 -5.37 9.39 5.44
CA SER A 38 -4.16 9.82 4.73
C SER A 38 -4.33 9.80 3.21
N LEU A 39 -5.01 8.79 2.65
CA LEU A 39 -5.28 8.69 1.21
C LEU A 39 -6.32 9.71 0.70
N SER A 40 -7.13 10.29 1.59
CA SER A 40 -8.14 11.29 1.25
C SER A 40 -7.60 12.73 1.19
N GLN A 41 -6.45 12.99 1.82
CA GLN A 41 -5.83 14.31 1.88
C GLN A 41 -5.00 14.61 0.62
N ASN A 42 -4.76 15.90 0.37
CA ASN A 42 -3.82 16.31 -0.67
C ASN A 42 -2.39 15.99 -0.19
N PHE A 43 -1.59 15.42 -1.07
CA PHE A 43 -0.20 15.11 -0.76
C PHE A 43 0.70 15.28 -1.96
N GLN A 44 1.98 15.44 -1.66
CA GLN A 44 3.06 15.33 -2.63
C GLN A 44 4.06 14.28 -2.14
N THR A 45 4.58 13.49 -3.06
CA THR A 45 5.66 12.54 -2.78
C THR A 45 6.56 12.35 -4.00
N THR A 46 7.78 11.88 -3.77
CA THR A 46 8.66 11.35 -4.80
C THR A 46 8.60 9.83 -4.78
N ALA A 47 8.24 9.20 -5.89
CA ALA A 47 8.32 7.75 -6.04
C ALA A 47 9.54 7.37 -6.89
N LYS A 48 10.37 6.46 -6.39
CA LYS A 48 11.38 5.75 -7.19
C LYS A 48 10.79 4.40 -7.58
N VAL A 49 10.68 4.14 -8.87
CA VAL A 49 10.06 2.92 -9.39
C VAL A 49 11.05 2.17 -10.25
N ARG A 50 11.36 0.94 -9.85
CA ARG A 50 12.03 -0.06 -10.67
C ARG A 50 10.97 -1.01 -11.20
N TYR A 51 10.91 -1.15 -12.52
CA TYR A 51 10.06 -2.14 -13.17
C TYR A 51 10.83 -2.82 -14.30
N LYS A 52 11.12 -4.12 -14.13
CA LYS A 52 11.98 -4.90 -15.05
C LYS A 52 13.35 -4.23 -15.18
N ASN A 53 13.68 -3.74 -16.37
CA ASN A 53 14.98 -3.12 -16.67
C ASN A 53 14.91 -1.59 -16.70
N ILE A 54 13.79 -1.01 -16.24
CA ILE A 54 13.55 0.43 -16.25
C ILE A 54 13.53 0.92 -14.80
N GLU A 55 14.34 1.93 -14.52
CA GLU A 55 14.27 2.69 -13.27
C GLU A 55 13.81 4.10 -13.58
N THR A 56 12.83 4.58 -12.83
CA THR A 56 12.26 5.92 -13.00
C THR A 56 12.14 6.61 -11.65
N VAL A 57 12.22 7.94 -11.67
CA VAL A 57 11.93 8.78 -10.52
C VAL A 57 10.81 9.71 -10.93
N MET A 58 9.77 9.82 -10.12
CA MET A 58 8.61 10.64 -10.41
C MET A 58 8.13 11.40 -9.18
N THR A 59 7.67 12.64 -9.39
CA THR A 59 6.94 13.40 -8.38
C THR A 59 5.45 13.16 -8.59
N ILE A 60 4.76 12.68 -7.56
CA ILE A 60 3.31 12.46 -7.55
C ILE A 60 2.67 13.54 -6.69
N TYR A 61 1.67 14.20 -7.26
CA TYR A 61 0.86 15.21 -6.58
C TYR A 61 -0.61 14.79 -6.65
N LYS A 62 -1.26 14.59 -5.51
CA LYS A 62 -2.71 14.38 -5.44
C LYS A 62 -3.42 15.71 -5.17
N LYS A 63 -4.26 16.14 -6.11
CA LYS A 63 -5.14 17.32 -6.02
C LYS A 63 -6.48 16.96 -5.38
N PRO A 64 -7.24 17.98 -4.91
CA PRO A 64 -8.65 17.84 -4.60
C PRO A 64 -9.42 17.19 -5.76
N MET A 65 -10.55 16.55 -5.46
CA MET A 65 -11.42 15.89 -6.45
C MET A 65 -10.81 14.67 -7.17
N ASN A 66 -9.86 13.98 -6.53
CA ASN A 66 -9.24 12.74 -7.05
C ASN A 66 -8.42 12.89 -8.33
N CYS A 67 -7.98 14.10 -8.67
CA CYS A 67 -7.01 14.30 -9.75
C CYS A 67 -5.59 14.04 -9.25
N ALA A 68 -4.80 13.25 -9.98
CA ALA A 68 -3.38 13.03 -9.68
C ALA A 68 -2.51 13.53 -10.82
N VAL A 69 -1.42 14.21 -10.50
CA VAL A 69 -0.40 14.63 -11.47
C VAL A 69 0.88 13.86 -11.16
N VAL A 70 1.41 13.16 -12.15
CA VAL A 70 2.67 12.42 -12.08
C VAL A 70 3.65 13.08 -13.04
N THR A 71 4.78 13.56 -12.54
CA THR A 71 5.85 14.16 -13.34
C THR A 71 7.10 13.32 -13.22
N PHE A 72 7.67 12.90 -14.35
CA PHE A 72 8.90 12.13 -14.40
C PHE A 72 10.10 13.05 -14.26
N GLU A 73 10.98 12.75 -13.32
CA GLU A 73 12.23 13.46 -13.04
C GLU A 73 13.44 12.74 -13.65
N ALA A 74 13.37 11.41 -13.76
CA ALA A 74 14.40 10.56 -14.35
C ALA A 74 13.78 9.28 -14.94
N PRO A 75 14.43 8.63 -15.91
CA PRO A 75 15.68 9.01 -16.57
C PRO A 75 15.50 10.20 -17.51
N ASP A 76 16.60 10.78 -18.03
CA ASP A 76 16.55 11.95 -18.94
C ASP A 76 15.64 11.74 -20.16
N SER A 77 15.53 10.50 -20.64
CA SER A 77 14.62 10.14 -21.74
C SER A 77 13.14 10.35 -21.42
N LEU A 78 12.77 10.41 -20.13
CA LEU A 78 11.41 10.60 -19.65
C LEU A 78 11.24 11.90 -18.86
N LYS A 79 12.33 12.62 -18.59
CA LYS A 79 12.32 13.83 -17.77
C LYS A 79 11.33 14.87 -18.32
N GLU A 80 10.55 15.48 -17.43
CA GLU A 80 9.44 16.41 -17.73
C GLU A 80 8.20 15.78 -18.39
N MET A 81 8.19 14.46 -18.62
CA MET A 81 6.95 13.78 -18.98
C MET A 81 5.95 13.94 -17.83
N LYS A 82 4.76 14.46 -18.14
CA LYS A 82 3.72 14.76 -17.17
C LYS A 82 2.45 14.02 -17.55
N MET A 83 1.91 13.27 -16.60
CA MET A 83 0.64 12.57 -16.73
C MET A 83 -0.34 13.16 -15.73
N THR A 84 -1.50 13.58 -16.22
CA THR A 84 -2.60 14.06 -15.38
C THR A 84 -3.75 13.07 -15.47
N PHE A 85 -4.05 12.44 -14.35
CA PHE A 85 -5.15 11.50 -14.21
C PHE A 85 -6.40 12.26 -13.79
N TYR A 86 -7.38 12.28 -14.69
CA TYR A 86 -8.74 12.72 -14.43
C TYR A 86 -9.62 11.50 -14.17
N THR A 87 -10.89 11.73 -13.82
CA THR A 87 -11.85 10.64 -13.56
C THR A 87 -12.13 9.80 -14.80
N ASP A 88 -12.14 10.41 -15.98
CA ASP A 88 -12.59 9.81 -17.25
C ASP A 88 -11.49 9.63 -18.29
N HIS A 89 -10.35 10.32 -18.14
CA HIS A 89 -9.21 10.24 -19.07
C HIS A 89 -7.87 10.51 -18.39
N VAL A 90 -6.79 10.24 -19.11
CA VAL A 90 -5.41 10.53 -18.71
C VAL A 90 -4.76 11.39 -19.79
N ALA A 91 -4.40 12.62 -19.43
CA ALA A 91 -3.67 13.52 -20.32
C ALA A 91 -2.17 13.37 -20.12
N LEU A 92 -1.44 13.06 -21.19
CA LEU A 92 0.01 12.98 -21.21
C LEU A 92 0.58 14.18 -21.97
N SER A 93 1.55 14.84 -21.36
CA SER A 93 2.33 15.90 -21.98
C SER A 93 3.81 15.57 -21.88
N TYR A 94 4.53 15.69 -22.99
CA TYR A 94 5.98 15.50 -23.04
C TYR A 94 6.57 16.35 -24.16
N LYS A 95 7.38 17.36 -23.80
CA LYS A 95 7.88 18.37 -24.74
C LYS A 95 6.70 19.05 -25.46
N ASP A 96 6.75 19.15 -26.78
CA ASP A 96 5.68 19.73 -27.60
C ASP A 96 4.54 18.74 -27.92
N LEU A 97 4.60 17.52 -27.37
CA LEU A 97 3.58 16.50 -27.59
C LEU A 97 2.55 16.50 -26.46
N SER A 98 1.28 16.39 -26.84
CA SER A 98 0.16 16.18 -25.93
C SER A 98 -0.74 15.09 -26.49
N PHE A 99 -1.09 14.11 -25.66
CA PHE A 99 -1.95 12.99 -26.02
C PHE A 99 -2.96 12.75 -24.90
N ASP A 100 -4.21 12.47 -25.28
CA ASP A 100 -5.22 12.02 -24.34
C ASP A 100 -5.46 10.52 -24.53
N PHE A 101 -5.42 9.81 -23.41
CA PHE A 101 -5.67 8.38 -23.34
C PHE A 101 -6.93 8.15 -22.53
N THR A 102 -7.69 7.11 -22.89
CA THR A 102 -8.56 6.48 -21.88
C THR A 102 -7.67 5.89 -20.79
N PRO A 103 -8.10 5.85 -19.50
CA PRO A 103 -7.28 5.29 -18.42
C PRO A 103 -6.79 3.88 -18.72
N ASP A 104 -7.57 3.14 -19.50
CA ASP A 104 -7.27 1.78 -19.93
C ASP A 104 -6.21 1.65 -21.04
N SER A 105 -5.81 2.74 -21.69
CA SER A 105 -4.87 2.75 -22.82
C SER A 105 -3.49 3.33 -22.49
N VAL A 106 -3.24 3.65 -21.21
CA VAL A 106 -2.01 4.32 -20.77
C VAL A 106 -0.76 3.43 -20.98
N PRO A 107 0.32 3.93 -21.63
CA PRO A 107 1.60 3.23 -21.70
C PRO A 107 2.16 2.93 -20.29
N GLY A 108 2.61 1.69 -20.04
CA GLY A 108 3.05 1.27 -18.70
C GLY A 108 1.94 0.76 -17.79
N LYS A 109 0.69 0.61 -18.28
CA LYS A 109 -0.47 0.10 -17.56
C LYS A 109 -0.22 -1.14 -16.71
N ALA A 110 0.66 -2.06 -17.15
CA ALA A 110 0.99 -3.26 -16.39
C ALA A 110 1.53 -2.92 -15.00
N ALA A 111 2.50 -2.02 -14.88
CA ALA A 111 3.06 -1.60 -13.60
C ALA A 111 2.02 -0.86 -12.75
N SER A 112 1.33 0.13 -13.33
CA SER A 112 0.31 0.91 -12.61
C SER A 112 -0.86 0.05 -12.12
N LYS A 113 -1.33 -0.90 -12.94
CA LYS A 113 -2.38 -1.85 -12.57
C LYS A 113 -1.92 -2.78 -11.46
N MET A 114 -0.70 -3.30 -11.51
CA MET A 114 -0.15 -4.14 -10.44
C MET A 114 -0.07 -3.37 -9.12
N VAL A 115 0.49 -2.15 -9.13
CA VAL A 115 0.54 -1.29 -7.95
C VAL A 115 -0.86 -1.05 -7.38
N LEU A 116 -1.82 -0.65 -8.23
CA LEU A 116 -3.20 -0.40 -7.80
C LEU A 116 -3.87 -1.66 -7.23
N THR A 117 -3.63 -2.81 -7.85
CA THR A 117 -4.22 -4.09 -7.41
C THR A 117 -3.64 -4.51 -6.06
N ALA A 118 -2.33 -4.39 -5.86
CA ALA A 118 -1.68 -4.70 -4.58
C ALA A 118 -2.16 -3.77 -3.47
N LEU A 119 -2.26 -2.46 -3.74
CA LEU A 119 -2.80 -1.49 -2.77
C LEU A 119 -4.26 -1.80 -2.45
N ASN A 120 -5.08 -2.15 -3.43
CA ASN A 120 -6.48 -2.54 -3.19
C ASN A 120 -6.58 -3.83 -2.37
N ALA A 121 -5.75 -4.85 -2.62
CA ALA A 121 -5.74 -6.07 -1.82
C ALA A 121 -5.37 -5.80 -0.37
N ALA A 122 -4.34 -4.98 -0.14
CA ALA A 122 -3.92 -4.54 1.19
C ALA A 122 -4.99 -3.73 1.94
N LEU A 123 -5.82 -2.97 1.23
CA LEU A 123 -6.87 -2.13 1.83
C LEU A 123 -8.20 -2.86 2.09
N ASN A 124 -8.41 -4.03 1.49
CA ASN A 124 -9.67 -4.79 1.62
C ASN A 124 -9.51 -6.07 2.46
N ASP A 125 -8.36 -6.25 3.13
CA ASP A 125 -8.03 -7.42 3.97
C ASP A 125 -8.20 -8.78 3.27
N ASP A 126 -8.05 -8.83 1.94
CA ASP A 126 -8.28 -10.04 1.16
C ASP A 126 -7.03 -10.93 1.15
N GLY A 127 -6.98 -11.92 2.04
CA GLY A 127 -5.92 -12.93 2.07
C GLY A 127 -4.54 -12.39 2.47
N ILE A 128 -4.48 -11.26 3.16
CA ILE A 128 -3.22 -10.62 3.57
C ILE A 128 -2.77 -11.05 4.96
N SER A 129 -1.48 -10.86 5.25
CA SER A 129 -0.89 -10.98 6.58
C SER A 129 -0.23 -9.66 6.98
N VAL A 130 -0.40 -9.27 8.24
CA VAL A 130 0.13 -8.01 8.79
C VAL A 130 1.00 -8.29 10.00
N ARG A 131 2.19 -7.68 10.02
CA ARG A 131 3.13 -7.73 11.14
C ARG A 131 3.78 -6.36 11.36
N GLU A 132 4.17 -6.09 12.60
CA GLU A 132 4.86 -4.87 12.99
C GLU A 132 6.31 -5.18 13.33
N GLU A 133 7.24 -4.48 12.69
CA GLU A 133 8.69 -4.63 12.88
C GLU A 133 9.36 -3.25 12.87
N GLU A 134 10.10 -2.91 13.93
CA GLU A 134 10.91 -1.68 14.01
C GLU A 134 10.15 -0.38 13.69
N GLY A 135 8.90 -0.26 14.15
CA GLY A 135 8.05 0.91 13.88
C GLY A 135 7.48 0.96 12.45
N ARG A 136 7.46 -0.18 11.75
CA ARG A 136 6.87 -0.34 10.42
C ARG A 136 5.82 -1.44 10.43
N LEU A 137 4.72 -1.21 9.72
CA LEU A 137 3.76 -2.23 9.39
C LEU A 137 4.16 -2.87 8.06
N ILE A 138 4.33 -4.18 8.05
CA ILE A 138 4.60 -4.99 6.86
C ILE A 138 3.33 -5.75 6.54
N VAL A 139 2.80 -5.52 5.34
CA VAL A 139 1.60 -6.17 4.80
C VAL A 139 2.03 -7.03 3.62
N ASP A 140 1.97 -8.35 3.81
CA ASP A 140 2.31 -9.34 2.79
C ASP A 140 1.02 -9.98 2.25
N GLY A 141 0.89 -10.16 0.93
CA GLY A 141 -0.30 -10.77 0.31
C GLY A 141 -0.02 -11.27 -1.10
N THR A 142 -1.05 -11.81 -1.76
CA THR A 142 -0.94 -12.37 -3.11
C THR A 142 -1.98 -11.74 -4.04
N ILE A 143 -1.57 -11.39 -5.25
CA ILE A 143 -2.46 -10.96 -6.34
C ILE A 143 -2.17 -11.80 -7.60
N ASP A 144 -2.99 -11.69 -8.65
CA ASP A 144 -2.79 -12.41 -9.92
C ASP A 144 -1.38 -12.24 -10.52
N ALA A 145 -0.74 -11.11 -10.22
CA ALA A 145 0.61 -10.81 -10.68
C ALA A 145 1.70 -11.53 -9.88
N GLY A 146 1.45 -11.97 -8.65
CA GLY A 146 2.45 -12.57 -7.76
C GLY A 146 2.26 -12.13 -6.31
N ASP A 147 3.21 -12.52 -5.47
CA ASP A 147 3.24 -12.09 -4.08
C ASP A 147 3.68 -10.62 -4.00
N PHE A 148 3.07 -9.87 -3.07
CA PHE A 148 3.42 -8.48 -2.81
C PHE A 148 3.78 -8.27 -1.35
N SER A 149 4.68 -7.31 -1.11
CA SER A 149 4.99 -6.80 0.23
C SER A 149 4.89 -5.28 0.23
N LEU A 150 4.06 -4.75 1.12
CA LEU A 150 3.81 -3.32 1.33
C LEU A 150 4.31 -2.93 2.73
N ILE A 151 5.21 -1.95 2.78
CA ILE A 151 5.78 -1.42 4.03
C ILE A 151 5.18 -0.05 4.27
N ILE A 152 4.64 0.14 5.46
CA ILE A 152 3.97 1.36 5.92
C ILE A 152 4.67 1.83 7.21
N ASP A 153 4.84 3.13 7.35
CA ASP A 153 5.27 3.76 8.61
C ASP A 153 4.16 3.62 9.66
N ALA A 154 4.46 3.01 10.81
CA ALA A 154 3.45 2.71 11.82
C ALA A 154 2.97 3.96 12.58
N GLU A 155 3.74 5.05 12.56
CA GLU A 155 3.42 6.28 13.29
C GLU A 155 2.42 7.14 12.51
N ASN A 156 2.64 7.31 11.20
CA ASN A 156 1.88 8.24 10.37
C ASN A 156 1.07 7.57 9.25
N GLY A 157 1.21 6.25 9.05
CA GLY A 157 0.47 5.50 8.03
C GLY A 157 0.95 5.74 6.61
N ASN A 158 2.11 6.38 6.40
CA ASN A 158 2.66 6.62 5.08
C ASN A 158 3.19 5.33 4.47
N ILE A 159 2.83 5.08 3.21
CA ILE A 159 3.46 4.02 2.42
C ILE A 159 4.93 4.38 2.25
N LEU A 160 5.83 3.45 2.58
CA LEU A 160 7.27 3.59 2.40
C LEU A 160 7.75 2.81 1.18
N LYS A 161 7.20 1.62 0.97
CA LYS A 161 7.66 0.71 -0.08
C LYS A 161 6.59 -0.27 -0.52
N LEU A 162 6.56 -0.61 -1.80
CA LEU A 162 5.81 -1.73 -2.36
C LEU A 162 6.75 -2.57 -3.23
N SER A 163 6.67 -3.89 -3.13
CA SER A 163 7.42 -4.82 -3.97
C SER A 163 6.54 -5.94 -4.49
N ILE A 164 6.77 -6.35 -5.75
CA ILE A 164 6.20 -7.54 -6.40
C ILE A 164 7.36 -8.24 -7.12
N PRO A 165 8.12 -9.10 -6.41
CA PRO A 165 9.40 -9.65 -6.89
C PRO A 165 9.31 -10.38 -8.22
N GLU A 166 8.23 -11.15 -8.45
CA GLU A 166 8.00 -11.97 -9.64
C GLU A 166 7.86 -11.13 -10.92
N ASN A 167 7.53 -9.85 -10.77
CA ASN A 167 7.45 -8.91 -11.89
C ASN A 167 8.60 -7.91 -11.92
N ASN A 168 9.62 -8.10 -11.08
CA ASN A 168 10.72 -7.15 -10.86
C ASN A 168 10.17 -5.73 -10.64
N LEU A 169 9.10 -5.61 -9.85
CA LEU A 169 8.50 -4.32 -9.51
C LEU A 169 8.88 -3.94 -8.08
N GLU A 170 9.40 -2.74 -7.94
CA GLU A 170 9.73 -2.13 -6.66
C GLU A 170 9.41 -0.64 -6.74
N LEU A 171 8.68 -0.15 -5.75
CA LEU A 171 8.30 1.25 -5.61
C LEU A 171 8.72 1.70 -4.22
N GLU A 172 9.53 2.75 -4.16
CA GLU A 172 9.91 3.41 -2.91
C GLU A 172 9.33 4.82 -2.89
N VAL A 173 8.68 5.16 -1.78
CA VAL A 173 8.05 6.46 -1.54
C VAL A 173 8.98 7.29 -0.66
N LEU A 174 9.29 8.50 -1.11
CA LEU A 174 10.21 9.42 -0.48
C LEU A 174 9.56 10.79 -0.34
N ASN A 175 10.04 11.57 0.63
CA ASN A 175 9.66 12.99 0.80
C ASN A 175 8.14 13.20 0.84
N PHE A 176 7.39 12.27 1.44
CA PHE A 176 5.94 12.41 1.58
C PHE A 176 5.63 13.62 2.44
N LYS A 177 4.73 14.47 1.95
CA LYS A 177 4.20 15.61 2.70
C LYS A 177 2.73 15.82 2.36
N PHE A 178 1.94 16.07 3.39
CA PHE A 178 0.60 16.62 3.19
C PHE A 178 0.70 18.05 2.67
N LEU A 179 -0.29 18.45 1.88
CA LEU A 179 -0.41 19.79 1.34
C LEU A 179 -1.62 20.45 1.98
N GLU A 180 -1.42 21.67 2.46
CA GLU A 180 -2.50 22.53 2.99
C GLU A 180 -3.52 22.93 1.91
#